data_AF-A0A2I1KU39-F1
#
_entry.id   AF-A0A2I1KU39-F1
#
_cell.length_a   1.000
_cell.length_b   1.000
_cell.length_c   1.000
_cell.angle_alpha   90.00
_cell.angle_beta   90.00
_cell.angle_gamma   90.00
#
_symmetry.space_group_name_H-M   'P 1'
#
loop_
_entity.id
_entity.type
_entity.pdbx_description
1 polymer ?
#
loop_
_entity_poly.entity_id
_entity_poly.type
_entity_poly.pdbx_seq_one_letter_code
_entity_poly.pdbx_strand_id
1 'polypeptide(L)'
;MSNAMKPGTPEGTGEPGCSCSEARAHLEAFLDHECDGDLSSRLAEHVATCEHCSRVADAEVHLREILRSRCAEQAPAELRARVLGRLSVMRATSYEQVTHEGRTVTTYRSTVRYSQD
;
A
#
# COMPACT_ATOMS: atom_id res chain seq x y z
N MET A 1 -18.01 42.43 -17.86
CA MET A 1 -16.73 42.04 -18.49
C MET A 1 -16.51 40.57 -18.16
N SER A 2 -16.71 39.71 -19.17
CA SER A 2 -16.85 38.27 -19.00
C SER A 2 -15.53 37.63 -18.56
N ASN A 3 -15.54 36.94 -17.42
CA ASN A 3 -14.42 36.12 -16.97
C ASN A 3 -14.52 34.76 -17.66
N ALA A 4 -13.65 34.52 -18.64
CA ALA A 4 -13.61 33.26 -19.37
C ALA A 4 -12.92 32.19 -18.51
N MET A 5 -13.73 31.34 -17.87
CA MET A 5 -13.27 30.04 -17.37
C MET A 5 -12.89 29.20 -18.61
N LYS A 6 -11.58 29.00 -18.84
CA LYS A 6 -11.14 28.11 -19.92
C LYS A 6 -11.56 26.68 -19.59
N PRO A 7 -12.27 25.97 -20.48
CA PRO A 7 -12.53 24.55 -20.31
C PRO A 7 -11.22 23.78 -20.47
N GLY A 8 -10.92 22.90 -19.51
CA GLY A 8 -9.79 21.99 -19.59
C GLY A 8 -9.91 21.10 -20.81
N THR A 9 -8.83 21.01 -21.58
CA THR A 9 -8.71 20.18 -22.77
C THR A 9 -8.89 18.69 -22.40
N PRO A 10 -9.79 17.95 -23.06
CA PRO A 10 -9.89 16.50 -22.89
C PRO A 10 -9.06 15.82 -23.98
N GLU A 11 -7.73 15.85 -23.87
CA GLU A 11 -6.87 15.12 -24.82
C GLU A 11 -5.79 14.34 -24.06
N GLY A 12 -6.26 13.29 -23.38
CA GLY A 12 -5.43 12.11 -23.14
C GLY A 12 -5.65 11.15 -24.29
N THR A 13 -4.68 11.10 -25.22
CA THR A 13 -4.57 10.01 -26.20
C THR A 13 -4.63 8.68 -25.47
N GLY A 14 -5.60 7.85 -25.84
CA GLY A 14 -5.77 6.51 -25.29
C GLY A 14 -4.59 5.61 -25.62
N GLU A 15 -3.57 5.64 -24.77
CA GLU A 15 -2.79 4.44 -24.47
C GLU A 15 -3.58 3.62 -23.44
N PRO A 16 -3.39 2.29 -23.35
CA PRO A 16 -4.02 1.47 -22.32
C PRO A 16 -3.40 1.80 -20.95
N GLY A 17 -3.73 2.96 -20.42
CA GLY A 17 -3.16 3.52 -19.19
C GLY A 17 -4.24 4.22 -18.36
N CYS A 18 -3.98 4.37 -17.06
CA CYS A 18 -4.89 5.06 -16.15
C CYS A 18 -5.00 6.55 -16.49
N SER A 19 -6.22 7.09 -16.50
CA SER A 19 -6.47 8.53 -16.70
C SER A 19 -6.34 9.32 -15.39
N CYS A 20 -6.06 10.63 -15.44
CA CYS A 20 -6.04 11.47 -14.22
C CYS A 20 -7.36 11.42 -13.43
N SER A 21 -8.50 11.34 -14.14
CA SER A 21 -9.81 11.23 -13.50
C SER A 21 -9.99 9.90 -12.77
N GLU A 22 -9.56 8.81 -13.38
CA GLU A 22 -9.57 7.47 -12.77
C GLU A 22 -8.58 7.41 -11.59
N ALA A 23 -7.39 7.97 -11.77
CA ALA A 23 -6.38 8.06 -10.73
C ALA A 23 -6.88 8.77 -9.49
N ARG A 24 -7.54 9.92 -9.67
CA ARG A 24 -8.14 10.67 -8.57
C ARG A 24 -9.33 9.95 -7.93
N ALA A 25 -10.10 9.19 -8.70
CA ALA A 25 -11.24 8.43 -8.18
C ALA A 25 -10.81 7.26 -7.28
N HIS A 26 -9.63 6.69 -7.54
CA HIS A 26 -9.10 5.52 -6.83
C HIS A 26 -7.90 5.81 -5.94
N LEU A 27 -7.49 7.08 -5.79
CA LEU A 27 -6.27 7.44 -5.08
C LEU A 27 -6.27 7.01 -3.61
N GLU A 28 -7.39 7.21 -2.90
CA GLU A 28 -7.50 6.81 -1.49
C GLU A 28 -7.37 5.30 -1.33
N ALA A 29 -8.16 4.52 -2.10
CA ALA A 29 -8.08 3.06 -2.11
C ALA A 29 -6.68 2.54 -2.48
N PHE A 30 -5.99 3.22 -3.41
CA PHE A 30 -4.61 2.90 -3.76
C PHE A 30 -3.63 3.14 -2.60
N LEU A 31 -3.76 4.29 -1.92
CA LEU A 31 -2.93 4.61 -0.75
C LEU A 31 -3.23 3.72 0.46
N ASP A 32 -4.44 3.17 0.55
CA ASP A 32 -4.85 2.20 1.57
C ASP A 32 -4.54 0.74 1.18
N HIS A 33 -3.95 0.51 0.00
CA HIS A 33 -3.64 -0.81 -0.57
C HIS A 33 -4.88 -1.71 -0.76
N GLU A 34 -6.02 -1.10 -1.07
CA GLU A 34 -7.31 -1.76 -1.27
C GLU A 34 -7.67 -1.94 -2.76
N CYS A 35 -6.78 -1.54 -3.66
CA CYS A 35 -6.95 -1.77 -5.10
C CYS A 35 -6.52 -3.19 -5.50
N ASP A 36 -7.21 -3.76 -6.50
CA ASP A 36 -6.76 -4.98 -7.17
C ASP A 36 -5.38 -4.79 -7.81
N GLY A 37 -4.67 -5.89 -8.08
CA GLY A 37 -3.27 -5.83 -8.55
C GLY A 37 -3.07 -5.08 -9.88
N ASP A 38 -3.98 -5.26 -10.85
CA ASP A 38 -3.94 -4.56 -12.14
C ASP A 38 -4.13 -3.04 -11.96
N LEU A 39 -5.19 -2.68 -11.22
CA LEU A 39 -5.51 -1.29 -10.92
C LEU A 39 -4.39 -0.60 -10.13
N SER A 40 -3.83 -1.28 -9.12
CA SER A 40 -2.70 -0.79 -8.34
C SER A 40 -1.47 -0.51 -9.20
N SER A 41 -1.18 -1.39 -10.17
CA SER A 41 -0.02 -1.25 -11.05
C SER A 41 -0.18 -0.05 -11.99
N ARG A 42 -1.36 0.09 -12.60
CA ARG A 42 -1.69 1.22 -13.48
C ARG A 42 -1.72 2.56 -12.73
N LEU A 43 -2.24 2.58 -11.50
CA LEU A 43 -2.24 3.77 -10.64
C LEU A 43 -0.83 4.16 -10.23
N ALA A 44 0.02 3.19 -9.85
CA ALA A 44 1.41 3.45 -9.49
C ALA A 44 2.19 4.07 -10.65
N GLU A 45 2.05 3.53 -11.86
CA GLU A 45 2.68 4.08 -13.07
C GLU A 45 2.17 5.50 -13.37
N HIS A 46 0.87 5.73 -13.27
CA HIS A 46 0.29 7.06 -13.50
C HIS A 46 0.78 8.09 -12.48
N VAL A 47 0.75 7.75 -11.19
CA VAL A 47 1.21 8.65 -10.11
C VAL A 47 2.71 8.93 -10.26
N ALA A 48 3.52 7.97 -10.73
CA ALA A 48 4.94 8.16 -10.95
C ALA A 48 5.28 9.09 -12.15
N THR A 49 4.39 9.17 -13.14
CA THR A 49 4.64 9.89 -14.40
C THR A 49 3.88 11.23 -14.50
N CYS A 50 2.76 11.37 -13.79
CA CYS A 50 1.93 12.56 -13.78
C CYS A 50 2.24 13.46 -12.58
N GLU A 51 2.87 14.62 -12.82
CA GLU A 51 3.23 15.60 -11.77
C GLU A 51 2.02 16.01 -10.92
N HIS A 52 0.86 16.21 -11.55
CA HIS A 52 -0.35 16.61 -10.84
C HIS A 52 -0.80 15.53 -9.85
N CYS A 53 -0.90 14.28 -10.29
CA CYS A 53 -1.33 13.18 -9.44
C CYS A 53 -0.30 12.83 -8.37
N SER A 54 1.01 12.91 -8.67
CA SER A 54 2.10 12.78 -7.69
C SER A 54 1.93 13.79 -6.56
N ARG A 55 1.74 15.07 -6.87
CA ARG A 55 1.54 16.10 -5.84
C ARG A 55 0.31 15.89 -4.97
N VAL A 56 -0.78 15.38 -5.56
CA VAL A 56 -2.00 15.08 -4.79
C VAL A 56 -1.77 13.88 -3.87
N ALA A 57 -1.11 12.82 -4.36
CA ALA A 57 -0.74 11.66 -3.56
C ALA A 57 0.18 12.05 -2.39
N ASP A 58 1.20 12.87 -2.63
CA ASP A 58 2.13 13.34 -1.60
C ASP A 58 1.42 14.17 -0.53
N ALA A 59 0.49 15.05 -0.93
CA ALA A 59 -0.28 15.86 0.00
C ALA A 59 -1.16 14.98 0.91
N GLU A 60 -1.79 13.96 0.36
CA GLU A 60 -2.63 13.01 1.09
C GLU A 60 -1.79 12.17 2.07
N VAL A 61 -0.65 11.65 1.61
CA VAL A 61 0.32 10.93 2.48
C VAL A 61 0.81 11.81 3.62
N HIS A 62 1.14 13.08 3.33
CA HIS A 62 1.59 14.03 4.35
C HIS A 62 0.51 14.31 5.40
N LEU A 63 -0.74 14.50 4.97
CA LEU A 63 -1.87 14.69 5.87
C LEU A 63 -2.06 13.46 6.78
N ARG A 64 -2.06 12.26 6.20
CA ARG A 64 -2.18 10.99 6.93
C ARG A 64 -1.06 10.82 7.96
N GLU A 65 0.15 11.24 7.65
CA GLU A 65 1.28 11.19 8.60
C GLU A 65 1.11 12.18 9.76
N ILE A 66 0.62 13.40 9.49
CA ILE A 66 0.27 14.35 10.56
C ILE A 66 -0.79 13.74 11.48
N LEU A 67 -1.87 13.18 10.92
CA LEU A 67 -2.93 12.54 11.69
C LEU A 67 -2.39 11.38 12.53
N ARG A 68 -1.55 10.52 11.95
CA ARG A 68 -0.91 9.42 12.68
C ARG A 68 -0.06 9.91 13.84
N SER A 69 0.71 10.99 13.66
CA SER A 69 1.55 11.54 14.72
C SER A 69 0.77 12.15 15.90
N ARG A 70 -0.46 12.62 15.67
CA ARG A 70 -1.27 13.35 16.67
C ARG A 70 -2.42 12.54 17.25
N CYS A 71 -2.98 11.61 16.49
CA CYS A 71 -4.19 10.86 16.83
C CYS A 71 -3.93 9.37 17.08
N ALA A 72 -2.68 8.90 17.04
CA ALA A 72 -2.36 7.51 17.38
C ALA A 72 -2.37 7.29 18.90
N GLU A 73 -3.47 6.75 19.42
CA GLU A 73 -3.48 6.15 20.74
C GLU A 73 -2.50 4.97 20.77
N GLN A 74 -1.56 5.01 21.71
CA GLN A 74 -0.62 3.91 21.88
C GLN A 74 -1.38 2.69 22.42
N ALA A 75 -1.28 1.56 21.71
CA ALA A 75 -1.84 0.31 22.17
C ALA A 75 -1.33 -0.02 23.59
N PRO A 76 -2.20 -0.46 24.52
CA PRO A 76 -1.79 -0.80 25.88
C PRO A 76 -0.60 -1.76 25.90
N ALA A 77 0.34 -1.54 26.82
CA ALA A 77 1.60 -2.28 26.88
C ALA A 77 1.39 -3.80 26.94
N GLU A 78 0.37 -4.25 27.67
CA GLU A 78 0.00 -5.66 27.77
C GLU A 78 -0.45 -6.25 26.43
N LEU A 79 -1.26 -5.51 25.66
CA LEU A 79 -1.69 -5.95 24.33
C LEU A 79 -0.50 -6.05 23.38
N ARG A 80 0.38 -5.04 23.39
CA ARG A 80 1.61 -5.06 22.59
C ARG A 80 2.49 -6.25 22.94
N ALA A 81 2.73 -6.51 24.23
CA ALA A 81 3.54 -7.63 24.69
C ALA A 81 2.94 -8.99 24.24
N ARG A 82 1.62 -9.15 24.35
CA ARG A 82 0.92 -10.37 23.89
C ARG A 82 1.05 -10.59 22.38
N VAL A 83 0.87 -9.55 21.57
CA VAL A 83 1.00 -9.63 20.10
C VAL A 83 2.43 -9.96 19.71
N LEU A 84 3.42 -9.25 20.26
CA LEU A 84 4.84 -9.49 19.98
C LEU A 84 5.26 -10.91 20.40
N GLY A 85 4.80 -11.39 21.55
CA GLY A 85 5.04 -12.77 22.00
C GLY A 85 4.49 -13.80 21.01
N ARG A 86 3.25 -13.64 20.54
CA ARG A 86 2.65 -14.53 19.53
C ARG A 86 3.40 -14.50 18.21
N LEU A 87 3.78 -13.32 17.73
CA LEU A 87 4.56 -13.17 16.50
C LEU A 87 5.94 -13.82 16.61
N SER A 88 6.60 -13.68 17.75
CA SER A 88 7.90 -14.33 18.01
C SER A 88 7.79 -15.85 17.95
N VAL A 89 6.77 -16.43 18.58
CA VAL A 89 6.52 -17.88 18.53
C VAL A 89 6.20 -18.33 17.10
N MET A 90 5.31 -17.62 16.39
CA MET A 90 4.96 -17.94 15.01
C MET A 90 6.20 -17.94 14.10
N ARG A 91 7.06 -16.92 14.20
CA ARG A 91 8.33 -16.84 13.45
C ARG A 91 9.28 -17.96 13.79
N ALA A 92 9.37 -18.34 15.08
CA ALA A 92 10.21 -19.46 15.51
C ALA A 92 9.72 -20.82 14.98
N THR A 93 8.41 -20.97 14.80
CA THR A 93 7.80 -22.20 14.28
C THR A 93 7.70 -22.27 12.76
N SER A 94 7.89 -21.14 12.06
CA SER A 94 7.76 -21.05 10.61
C SER A 94 9.08 -21.29 9.87
N TYR A 95 10.16 -21.64 10.54
CA TYR A 95 11.41 -22.06 9.89
C TYR A 95 11.70 -23.53 10.20
N GLU A 96 12.13 -24.28 9.19
CA GLU A 96 12.73 -25.59 9.34
C GLU A 96 14.23 -25.44 9.07
N GLN A 97 15.07 -25.98 9.96
CA GLN A 97 16.52 -26.02 9.76
C GLN A 97 16.91 -27.39 9.26
N VAL A 98 17.44 -27.45 8.03
CA VAL A 98 18.01 -28.67 7.47
C VAL A 98 19.52 -28.54 7.51
N THR A 99 20.17 -29.35 8.34
CA THR A 99 21.63 -29.40 8.40
C THR A 99 22.13 -30.56 7.56
N HIS A 100 22.88 -30.25 6.49
CA HIS A 100 23.49 -31.23 5.59
C HIS A 100 25.00 -30.97 5.52
N GLU A 101 25.82 -31.98 5.85
CA GLU A 101 27.29 -31.93 5.77
C GLU A 101 27.91 -30.68 6.44
N GLY A 102 27.43 -30.34 7.65
CA GLY A 102 27.91 -29.18 8.39
C GLY A 102 27.41 -27.81 7.87
N ARG A 103 26.60 -27.77 6.81
CA ARG A 103 25.86 -26.57 6.38
C ARG A 103 24.43 -26.61 6.92
N THR A 104 24.02 -25.54 7.59
CA THR A 104 22.62 -25.37 8.02
C THR A 104 21.91 -24.49 7.01
N VAL A 105 20.88 -25.02 6.36
CA VAL A 105 19.95 -24.27 5.50
C VAL A 105 18.70 -23.97 6.31
N THR A 106 18.36 -22.70 6.47
CA THR A 106 17.13 -22.27 7.14
C THR A 106 16.06 -22.04 6.09
N THR A 107 15.06 -22.90 6.02
CA THR A 107 13.96 -22.83 5.06
C THR A 107 12.71 -22.30 5.75
N TYR A 108 12.07 -21.28 5.19
CA TYR A 108 10.81 -20.76 5.73
C TYR A 108 9.62 -21.58 5.22
N ARG A 109 8.82 -22.12 6.14
CA ARG A 109 7.59 -22.85 5.87
C ARG A 109 6.38 -21.95 6.18
N SER A 110 5.91 -21.19 5.19
CA SER A 110 4.59 -20.55 5.26
C SER A 110 3.49 -21.56 5.01
N THR A 111 2.59 -21.76 5.97
CA THR A 111 1.30 -22.41 5.70
C THR A 111 0.27 -21.33 5.39
N VAL A 112 0.05 -21.06 4.10
CA VAL A 112 -1.03 -20.16 3.66
C VAL A 112 -2.33 -20.93 3.79
N ARG A 113 -3.12 -20.64 4.82
CA ARG A 113 -4.50 -21.12 4.91
C ARG A 113 -5.38 -20.17 4.11
N TYR A 114 -5.76 -20.58 2.90
CA TYR A 114 -6.85 -19.93 2.19
C TYR A 114 -8.15 -20.25 2.94
N SER A 115 -8.78 -19.24 3.51
CA SER A 115 -10.18 -19.32 3.95
C SER A 115 -11.04 -19.24 2.69
N GLN A 116 -11.64 -20.37 2.33
CA GLN A 116 -12.69 -20.44 1.31
C GLN A 116 -14.00 -20.08 2.03
N ASP A 117 -14.54 -18.89 1.76
CA ASP A 117 -15.95 -18.54 1.95
C ASP A 117 -16.60 -18.45 0.56
#